data_AF-A0A142Y9H3-F1
#
_entry.id   AF-A0A142Y9H3-F1
#
_cell.length_a   1.000
_cell.length_b   1.000
_cell.length_c   1.000
_cell.angle_alpha   90.00
_cell.angle_beta   90.00
_cell.angle_gamma   90.00
#
_symmetry.space_group_name_H-M   'P 1'
#
loop_
_entity.id
_entity.type
_entity.pdbx_description
1 polymer ?
#
loop_
_entity_poly.entity_id
_entity_poly.type
_entity_poly.pdbx_seq_one_letter_code
_entity_poly.pdbx_strand_id
1 'polypeptide(L)'
;MIDLIKQTLLTGVGLAVLTKDKVEELGRGLVDQAKLSENEGRDFLDNLMKQSETARDEFEARVNGLVKKAVEGLNLVHKDELASLQARVAELETELQKHERSAAHDA
;
A
#
# COMPACT_ATOMS: atom_id res chain seq x y z
N MET A 1 -2.01 30.57 9.72
CA MET A 1 -1.62 29.20 10.13
C MET A 1 -2.51 28.14 9.47
N ILE A 2 -3.84 28.20 9.62
CA ILE A 2 -4.77 27.25 8.98
C ILE A 2 -4.64 27.25 7.44
N ASP A 3 -4.39 28.41 6.83
CA ASP A 3 -4.29 28.51 5.37
C ASP A 3 -3.10 27.79 4.78
N LEU A 4 -1.97 27.68 5.51
CA LEU A 4 -0.81 26.93 5.03
C LEU A 4 -1.09 25.43 5.04
N ILE A 5 -1.72 24.92 6.10
CA ILE A 5 -2.12 23.50 6.19
C ILE A 5 -3.16 23.19 5.10
N LYS A 6 -4.15 24.07 4.93
CA LYS A 6 -5.15 23.95 3.87
C LYS A 6 -4.49 23.98 2.50
N GLN A 7 -3.59 24.92 2.22
CA GLN A 7 -2.88 24.99 0.94
C GLN A 7 -2.00 23.77 0.72
N THR A 8 -1.26 23.28 1.70
CA THR A 8 -0.44 22.08 1.57
C THR A 8 -1.28 20.84 1.26
N LEU A 9 -2.45 20.71 1.91
CA LEU A 9 -3.43 19.66 1.60
C LEU A 9 -4.06 19.84 0.21
N LEU A 10 -4.45 21.06 -0.16
CA LEU A 10 -5.06 21.38 -1.45
C LEU A 10 -4.08 21.30 -2.62
N THR A 11 -2.79 21.54 -2.35
CA THR A 11 -1.69 21.49 -3.32
C THR A 11 -1.21 20.05 -3.51
N GLY A 12 -1.67 19.10 -2.69
CA GLY A 12 -1.25 17.71 -2.78
C GLY A 12 0.24 17.57 -2.50
N VAL A 13 0.77 18.33 -1.52
CA VAL A 13 2.13 18.13 -1.05
C VAL A 13 2.20 16.74 -0.44
N GLY A 14 2.75 15.81 -1.21
CA GLY A 14 2.60 14.38 -0.99
C GLY A 14 3.36 13.85 0.23
N LEU A 15 3.35 12.52 0.35
CA LEU A 15 4.04 11.75 1.39
C LEU A 15 5.52 12.13 1.58
N ALA A 16 6.17 12.73 0.57
CA ALA A 16 7.54 13.23 0.64
C ALA A 16 7.75 14.32 1.71
N VAL A 17 6.71 15.05 2.13
CA VAL A 17 6.78 16.02 3.24
C VAL A 17 6.41 15.39 4.59
N LEU A 18 5.80 14.20 4.60
CA LEU A 18 5.52 13.40 5.80
C LEU A 18 6.72 12.51 6.21
N THR A 19 7.94 12.89 5.86
CA THR A 19 9.14 12.24 6.38
C THR A 19 9.30 12.53 7.87
N LYS A 20 9.87 11.57 8.63
CA LYS A 20 10.16 11.73 10.06
C LYS A 20 10.80 13.08 10.40
N ASP A 21 11.82 13.47 9.66
CA ASP A 21 12.55 14.72 9.86
C ASP A 21 11.65 15.97 9.71
N LYS A 22 10.72 15.94 8.76
CA LYS A 22 9.77 17.04 8.53
C LYS A 22 8.65 17.08 9.55
N VAL A 23 8.18 15.93 10.01
CA VAL A 23 7.21 15.85 11.11
C VAL A 23 7.84 16.39 12.40
N GLU A 24 9.11 16.03 12.65
CA GLU A 24 9.86 16.53 13.81
C GLU A 24 10.10 18.05 13.72
N GLU A 25 10.50 18.57 12.56
CA GLU A 25 10.69 20.01 12.33
C GLU A 25 9.40 20.81 12.58
N LEU A 26 8.27 20.32 12.05
CA LEU A 26 6.95 20.92 12.29
C LEU A 26 6.55 20.85 13.77
N GLY A 27 6.80 19.70 14.40
CA GLY A 27 6.55 19.48 15.81
C GLY A 27 7.33 20.46 16.68
N ARG A 28 8.63 20.66 16.41
CA ARG A 28 9.49 21.59 17.14
C ARG A 28 9.00 23.03 16.99
N GLY A 29 8.61 23.44 15.78
CA GLY A 29 8.00 24.75 15.55
C GLY A 29 6.70 24.97 16.35
N LEU A 30 5.90 23.93 16.53
CA LEU A 30 4.68 23.98 17.35
C LEU A 30 4.99 24.07 18.86
N VAL A 31 6.01 23.35 19.34
CA VAL A 31 6.49 23.42 20.73
C VAL A 31 6.94 24.85 21.06
N ASP A 32 7.75 25.45 20.19
CA ASP A 32 8.28 26.80 20.36
C ASP A 32 7.16 27.84 20.36
N GLN A 33 6.19 27.69 19.44
CA GLN A 33 5.08 28.63 19.29
C GLN A 33 4.06 28.51 20.44
N ALA A 34 3.85 27.31 20.96
CA ALA A 34 3.00 27.05 22.12
C ALA A 34 3.68 27.37 23.46
N LYS A 35 4.98 27.70 23.45
CA LYS A 35 5.81 27.96 24.64
C LYS A 35 5.72 26.83 25.67
N LEU A 36 5.69 25.59 25.18
CA LEU A 36 5.69 24.42 26.05
C LEU A 36 7.02 24.35 26.82
N SER A 37 6.96 23.85 28.05
CA SER A 37 8.19 23.52 28.78
C SER A 37 8.97 22.42 28.06
N GLU A 38 10.25 22.27 28.36
CA GLU A 38 11.12 21.27 27.72
C GLU A 38 10.56 19.84 27.85
N ASN A 39 9.98 19.51 29.01
CA ASN A 39 9.34 18.22 29.24
C ASN A 39 8.06 18.05 28.41
N GLU A 40 7.18 19.04 28.40
CA GLU A 40 5.92 19.00 27.63
C GLU A 40 6.18 18.97 26.13
N GLY A 41 7.18 19.71 25.66
CA GLY A 41 7.57 19.74 24.26
C GLY A 41 8.14 18.40 23.79
N ARG A 42 8.95 17.76 24.63
CA ARG A 42 9.50 16.43 24.34
C ARG A 42 8.40 15.36 24.30
N ASP A 43 7.50 15.36 25.27
CA ASP A 43 6.36 14.43 25.28
C ASP A 43 5.41 14.65 24.09
N PHE A 44 5.22 15.91 23.69
CA PHE A 44 4.45 16.25 22.49
C PHE A 44 5.11 15.72 21.21
N LEU A 45 6.42 15.92 21.05
CA LEU A 45 7.17 15.42 19.89
C LEU A 45 7.12 13.89 19.80
N ASP A 46 7.35 13.18 20.91
CA ASP A 46 7.30 11.72 20.95
C ASP A 46 5.90 11.21 20.57
N ASN A 47 4.84 11.85 21.05
CA ASN A 47 3.46 11.50 20.70
C ASN A 47 3.14 11.81 19.23
N LEU A 48 3.59 12.95 18.71
CA LEU A 48 3.41 13.33 17.32
C LEU A 48 4.08 12.33 16.38
N MET A 49 5.31 11.91 16.71
CA MET A 49 6.05 10.92 15.93
C MET A 49 5.32 9.58 15.91
N LYS A 50 4.87 9.06 17.07
CA LYS A 50 4.08 7.83 17.15
C LYS A 50 2.79 7.90 16.34
N GLN A 51 2.04 9.00 16.48
CA GLN A 51 0.80 9.18 15.71
C GLN A 51 1.06 9.27 14.21
N SER A 52 2.18 9.88 13.80
CA SER A 52 2.55 9.96 12.38
C SER A 52 2.84 8.59 11.77
N GLU A 53 3.49 7.69 12.53
CA GLU A 53 3.73 6.31 12.09
C GLU A 53 2.42 5.54 11.92
N THR A 54 1.54 5.57 12.93
CA THR A 54 0.22 4.94 12.83
C THR A 54 -0.61 5.48 11.67
N ALA A 55 -0.65 6.80 11.50
CA ALA A 55 -1.39 7.44 10.41
C ALA A 55 -0.83 7.04 9.03
N ARG A 56 0.49 6.86 8.92
CA ARG A 56 1.14 6.39 7.70
C ARG A 56 0.75 4.95 7.37
N ASP A 57 0.78 4.06 8.35
CA ASP A 57 0.43 2.64 8.16
C ASP A 57 -1.05 2.48 7.78
N GLU A 58 -1.95 3.21 8.45
CA GLU A 58 -3.37 3.22 8.09
C GLU A 58 -3.61 3.77 6.68
N PHE A 59 -2.87 4.83 6.30
CA PHE A 59 -2.96 5.40 4.96
C PHE A 59 -2.50 4.39 3.91
N GLU A 60 -1.37 3.72 4.14
CA GLU A 60 -0.85 2.68 3.25
C GLU A 60 -1.84 1.53 3.10
N ALA A 61 -2.43 1.05 4.20
CA ALA A 61 -3.46 0.01 4.16
C ALA A 61 -4.70 0.43 3.36
N ARG A 62 -5.16 1.68 3.53
CA ARG A 62 -6.30 2.23 2.77
C ARG A 62 -5.98 2.34 1.29
N VAL A 63 -4.81 2.87 0.94
CA VAL A 63 -4.36 3.00 -0.46
C VAL A 63 -4.25 1.63 -1.10
N ASN A 64 -3.60 0.66 -0.44
CA ASN A 64 -3.50 -0.71 -0.93
C ASN A 64 -4.89 -1.34 -1.15
N GLY A 65 -5.82 -1.12 -0.23
CA GLY A 65 -7.21 -1.57 -0.37
C GLY A 65 -7.95 -0.94 -1.55
N LEU A 66 -7.76 0.37 -1.77
CA LEU A 66 -8.35 1.08 -2.91
C LEU A 66 -7.77 0.61 -4.25
N VAL A 67 -6.45 0.46 -4.31
CA VAL A 67 -5.75 -0.06 -5.50
C VAL A 67 -6.22 -1.49 -5.79
N LYS A 68 -6.30 -2.34 -4.77
CA LYS A 68 -6.80 -3.71 -4.92
C LYS A 68 -8.23 -3.73 -5.50
N LYS A 69 -9.15 -2.94 -4.93
CA LYS A 69 -10.54 -2.83 -5.45
C LYS A 69 -10.59 -2.30 -6.87
N ALA A 70 -9.76 -1.32 -7.21
CA ALA A 70 -9.69 -0.78 -8.57
C ALA A 70 -9.21 -1.85 -9.55
N VAL A 71 -8.18 -2.62 -9.17
CA VAL A 71 -7.65 -3.73 -9.98
C VAL A 71 -8.66 -4.87 -10.11
N GLU A 72 -9.39 -5.23 -9.04
CA GLU A 72 -10.48 -6.22 -9.09
C GLU A 72 -11.63 -5.79 -10.00
N GLY A 73 -11.91 -4.48 -10.10
CA GLY A 73 -12.92 -3.94 -11.01
C GLY A 73 -12.49 -3.89 -12.47
N LEU A 74 -11.19 -4.05 -12.73
CA LEU A 74 -10.67 -4.27 -14.08
C LEU A 74 -10.69 -5.80 -14.29
N ASN A 75 -11.21 -6.28 -15.42
CA ASN A 75 -11.22 -7.71 -15.79
C ASN A 75 -9.77 -8.22 -16.07
N LEU A 76 -8.89 -8.10 -15.08
CA LEU A 76 -7.48 -8.48 -15.14
C LEU A 76 -7.33 -9.86 -14.52
N VAL A 77 -6.71 -10.77 -15.28
CA VAL A 77 -6.39 -12.11 -14.80
C VAL A 77 -5.21 -12.02 -13.82
N HIS A 78 -5.34 -12.60 -12.63
CA HIS A 78 -4.22 -12.70 -11.71
C HIS A 78 -3.18 -13.68 -12.24
N LYS A 79 -1.89 -13.39 -12.00
CA LYS A 79 -0.79 -14.27 -12.45
C LYS A 79 -0.96 -15.71 -11.96
N ASP A 80 -1.45 -15.88 -10.74
CA ASP A 80 -1.65 -17.19 -10.12
C ASP A 80 -2.79 -17.97 -10.80
N GLU A 81 -3.86 -17.28 -11.19
CA GLU A 81 -4.97 -17.88 -11.94
C GLU A 81 -4.52 -18.31 -13.35
N LEU A 82 -3.70 -17.50 -14.01
CA LEU A 82 -3.11 -17.84 -15.30
C LEU A 82 -2.19 -19.07 -15.18
N ALA A 83 -1.34 -19.13 -14.16
CA ALA A 83 -0.45 -20.26 -13.91
C ALA A 83 -1.23 -21.55 -13.63
N SER A 84 -2.30 -21.48 -12.85
CA SER A 84 -3.21 -22.61 -12.58
C SER A 84 -3.88 -23.10 -13.87
N LEU A 85 -4.33 -22.19 -14.72
CA LEU A 85 -4.91 -22.53 -16.02
C LEU A 85 -3.88 -23.21 -16.94
N GLN A 86 -2.65 -22.69 -17.00
CA GLN A 86 -1.56 -23.30 -17.78
C GLN A 86 -1.22 -24.71 -17.31
N ALA A 87 -1.18 -24.94 -15.99
CA ALA A 87 -0.93 -26.27 -15.43
C ALA A 87 -2.04 -27.26 -15.82
N ARG A 88 -3.31 -26.85 -15.74
CA ARG A 88 -4.45 -27.67 -16.17
C ARG A 88 -4.42 -27.97 -17.66
N VAL A 89 -4.03 -27.00 -18.49
CA VAL A 89 -3.88 -27.22 -19.94
C VAL A 89 -2.80 -28.26 -20.21
N ALA A 90 -1.62 -28.14 -19.57
CA ALA A 90 -0.54 -29.12 -19.74
C ALA A 90 -0.92 -30.53 -19.28
N GLU A 91 -1.70 -30.66 -18.19
CA GLU A 91 -2.22 -31.94 -17.73
C GLU A 91 -3.19 -32.55 -18.75
N LEU A 92 -4.13 -31.76 -19.27
CA LEU A 92 -5.08 -32.21 -20.30
C LEU A 92 -4.38 -32.61 -21.60
N GLU A 93 -3.37 -31.86 -22.03
CA GLU A 93 -2.54 -32.19 -23.20
C GLU A 93 -1.83 -33.55 -23.01
N THR A 94 -1.34 -33.80 -21.79
CA THR A 94 -0.68 -35.07 -21.44
C THR A 94 -1.66 -36.24 -21.45
N GLU A 95 -2.84 -36.07 -20.88
CA GLU A 95 -3.89 -37.11 -20.87
C GLU A 95 -4.41 -37.40 -22.28
N LEU A 96 -4.57 -36.37 -23.12
CA LEU A 96 -4.98 -36.54 -24.52
C LEU A 96 -3.93 -37.36 -25.29
N GLN A 97 -2.64 -37.07 -25.13
CA GLN A 97 -1.57 -37.86 -25.76
C GLN A 97 -1.57 -39.32 -25.32
N LYS A 98 -1.86 -39.59 -24.03
CA LYS A 98 -1.97 -40.98 -23.54
C LYS A 98 -3.13 -41.70 -24.21
N HIS A 99 -4.28 -41.03 -24.34
CA HIS A 99 -5.48 -41.60 -24.92
C HIS A 99 -5.37 -41.82 -26.45
N GLU A 100 -4.68 -40.91 -27.15
CA GLU A 100 -4.35 -41.09 -28.58
C GLU A 100 -3.38 -42.26 -28.78
N ARG A 101 -2.39 -42.42 -27.89
CA ARG A 101 -1.46 -43.55 -27.94
C ARG A 101 -2.11 -44.89 -27.62
N SER A 102 -3.06 -44.95 -26.69
CA SER A 102 -3.80 -46.18 -26.42
C SER A 102 -4.72 -46.55 -27.59
N ALA A 103 -5.39 -45.56 -28.20
CA ALA A 103 -6.23 -45.78 -29.38
C ALA A 103 -5.44 -46.24 -30.62
N ALA A 104 -4.18 -45.85 -30.75
CA ALA A 104 -3.28 -46.31 -31.82
C ALA A 104 -2.61 -47.67 -31.55
N HIS A 105 -2.68 -48.20 -30.33
CA HIS A 105 -2.15 -49.53 -29.98
C HIS A 105 -3.18 -50.65 -30.14
N ASP A 106 -4.47 -50.30 -30.10
CA ASP A 106 -5.61 -51.23 -30.23
C ASP A 106 -6.17 -51.35 -31.67
N ALA A 107 -5.60 -50.61 -32.64
CA ALA A 107 -5.98 -50.62 -34.07
C ALA A 107 -4.90 -51.29 -34.94
#